data_AF-A0A659U9A2-F1
#
_entry.id   AF-A0A659U9A2-F1
#
_cell.length_a   1.000
_cell.length_b   1.000
_cell.length_c   1.000
_cell.angle_alpha   90.00
_cell.angle_beta   90.00
_cell.angle_gamma   90.00
#
_symmetry.space_group_name_H-M   'P 1'
#
loop_
_entity.id
_entity.type
_entity.pdbx_description
1 polymer ?
#
loop_
_entity_poly.entity_id
_entity_poly.type
_entity_poly.pdbx_seq_one_letter_code
_entity_poly.pdbx_strand_id
1 'polypeptide(L)'
;MDFVLGIFGKDSTLTGRTYLWEQGWNAAMRSPILGVGYAAYWVQGFAEAERLWNEFYITTRTGFHFHNTYVEALVELGFTGAVLISLIMLRTLLGHI
;
A
#
# COMPACT_ATOMS: atom_id res chain seq x y z
N MET A 1 -5.30 27.83 2.57
CA MET A 1 -4.18 26.86 2.63
C MET A 1 -4.42 25.69 1.68
N ASP A 2 -5.65 25.19 1.54
CA ASP A 2 -5.99 24.06 0.65
C ASP A 2 -5.85 24.35 -0.84
N PHE A 3 -6.08 25.60 -1.28
CA PHE A 3 -5.90 26.01 -2.68
C PHE A 3 -4.44 25.94 -3.14
N VAL A 4 -3.48 26.24 -2.27
CA VAL A 4 -2.05 26.18 -2.59
C VAL A 4 -1.59 24.73 -2.70
N LEU A 5 -2.09 23.84 -1.83
CA LEU A 5 -1.78 22.40 -1.86
C LEU A 5 -2.40 21.68 -3.07
N GLY A 6 -3.59 22.09 -3.50
CA GLY A 6 -4.24 21.60 -4.72
C GLY A 6 -3.48 21.93 -6.01
N ILE A 7 -2.78 23.08 -6.05
CA ILE A 7 -1.93 23.47 -7.19
C ILE A 7 -0.65 22.60 -7.27
N PHE A 8 -0.20 22.05 -6.15
CA PHE A 8 0.94 21.11 -6.09
C PHE A 8 0.52 19.64 -6.14
N GLY A 9 -0.75 19.33 -6.44
CA GLY A 9 -1.26 17.95 -6.53
C GLY A 9 -1.18 17.17 -5.22
N LYS A 10 -0.96 17.86 -4.08
CA LYS A 10 -0.74 17.24 -2.78
C LYS A 10 -1.99 17.40 -1.94
N ASP A 11 -3.00 16.61 -2.28
CA ASP A 11 -4.24 16.59 -1.54
C ASP A 11 -3.98 15.95 -0.15
N SER A 12 -4.07 16.76 0.91
CA SER A 12 -3.93 16.32 2.30
C SER A 12 -5.21 15.67 2.84
N THR A 13 -6.20 15.43 1.98
CA THR A 13 -7.47 14.81 2.34
C THR A 13 -7.37 13.28 2.29
N LEU A 14 -8.20 12.60 3.10
CA LEU A 14 -8.30 11.13 3.20
C LEU A 14 -8.54 10.42 1.85
N THR A 15 -8.93 11.16 0.81
CA THR A 15 -9.26 10.71 -0.55
C THR A 15 -8.10 9.99 -1.24
N GLY A 16 -6.87 10.48 -1.10
CA GLY A 16 -5.69 9.86 -1.72
C GLY A 16 -5.38 8.46 -1.18
N ARG A 17 -5.62 8.19 0.11
CA ARG A 17 -5.36 6.88 0.72
C ARG A 17 -6.44 5.87 0.40
N THR A 18 -7.70 6.25 0.42
CA THR A 18 -8.79 5.34 0.02
C THR A 18 -8.60 4.86 -1.41
N TYR A 19 -8.25 5.78 -2.32
CA TYR A 19 -7.90 5.42 -3.70
C TYR A 19 -6.64 4.54 -3.74
N LEU A 20 -5.56 4.91 -3.04
CA LEU A 20 -4.33 4.09 -2.99
C LEU A 20 -4.60 2.67 -2.48
N TRP A 21 -5.49 2.50 -1.51
CA TRP A 21 -5.88 1.19 -0.98
C TRP A 21 -6.75 0.40 -1.94
N GLU A 22 -7.64 1.05 -2.67
CA GLU A 22 -8.38 0.42 -3.76
C GLU A 22 -7.41 -0.09 -4.85
N GLN A 23 -6.40 0.70 -5.21
CA GLN A 23 -5.34 0.26 -6.12
C GLN A 23 -4.55 -0.92 -5.55
N GLY A 24 -4.25 -0.91 -4.25
CA GLY A 24 -3.63 -2.04 -3.55
C GLY A 24 -4.51 -3.30 -3.57
N TRP A 25 -5.82 -3.15 -3.33
CA TRP A 25 -6.77 -4.27 -3.42
C TRP A 25 -6.77 -4.88 -4.82
N ASN A 26 -6.90 -4.05 -5.85
CA ASN A 26 -6.87 -4.48 -7.24
C ASN A 26 -5.54 -5.19 -7.59
N ALA A 27 -4.42 -4.69 -7.07
CA ALA A 27 -3.12 -5.32 -7.23
C ALA A 27 -3.05 -6.69 -6.55
N ALA A 28 -3.52 -6.81 -5.31
CA ALA A 28 -3.54 -8.06 -4.55
C ALA A 28 -4.38 -9.12 -5.26
N MET A 29 -5.51 -8.75 -5.88
CA MET A 29 -6.36 -9.70 -6.60
C MET A 29 -5.70 -10.35 -7.82
N ARG A 30 -4.59 -9.79 -8.32
CA ARG A 30 -3.80 -10.41 -9.41
C ARG A 30 -2.88 -11.53 -8.92
N SER A 31 -2.49 -11.53 -7.65
CA SER A 31 -1.72 -12.60 -7.00
C SER A 31 -2.20 -12.83 -5.57
N PRO A 32 -3.42 -13.37 -5.39
CA PRO A 32 -4.13 -13.30 -4.11
C PRO A 32 -3.54 -14.21 -3.03
N ILE A 33 -2.87 -15.31 -3.40
CA ILE A 33 -2.40 -16.29 -2.42
C ILE A 33 -1.08 -15.83 -1.80
N LEU A 34 -0.06 -15.60 -2.64
CA LEU A 34 1.32 -15.32 -2.20
C LEU A 34 1.77 -13.88 -2.47
N GLY A 35 0.94 -13.05 -3.11
CA GLY A 35 1.31 -11.68 -3.46
C GLY A 35 2.33 -11.61 -4.59
N VAL A 36 2.88 -10.41 -4.81
CA VAL A 36 3.91 -10.17 -5.84
C VAL A 36 5.34 -10.48 -5.37
N GLY A 37 5.52 -10.77 -4.08
CA GLY A 37 6.80 -10.96 -3.42
C GLY A 37 7.11 -9.85 -2.41
N TYR A 38 7.79 -10.22 -1.33
CA TYR A 38 8.23 -9.28 -0.29
C TYR A 38 9.10 -8.17 -0.89
N ALA A 39 8.77 -6.91 -0.60
CA ALA A 39 9.45 -5.73 -1.13
C ALA A 39 9.53 -5.66 -2.68
N ALA A 40 8.66 -6.39 -3.39
CA ALA A 40 8.69 -6.46 -4.85
C ALA A 40 7.70 -5.50 -5.52
N TYR A 41 6.81 -4.85 -4.77
CA TYR A 41 5.81 -3.94 -5.35
C TYR A 41 6.40 -2.56 -5.65
N TRP A 42 6.97 -1.88 -4.65
CA TRP A 42 7.52 -0.52 -4.78
C TRP A 42 8.94 -0.48 -5.33
N VAL A 43 9.16 -1.08 -6.51
CA VAL A 43 10.46 -1.16 -7.18
C VAL A 43 10.44 -0.44 -8.53
N GLN A 44 11.54 0.24 -8.86
CA GLN A 44 11.67 0.93 -10.15
C GLN A 44 11.57 -0.07 -11.31
N GLY A 45 10.83 0.30 -12.35
CA GLY A 45 10.53 -0.56 -13.48
C GLY A 45 9.31 -1.47 -13.29
N PHE A 46 8.74 -1.58 -12.09
CA PHE A 46 7.44 -2.25 -11.92
C PHE A 46 6.31 -1.31 -12.34
N ALA A 47 5.59 -1.67 -13.41
CA ALA A 47 4.67 -0.77 -14.11
C ALA A 47 3.63 -0.10 -13.20
N GLU A 48 3.09 -0.83 -12.22
CA GLU A 48 2.06 -0.31 -11.32
C GLU A 48 2.63 0.65 -10.28
N ALA A 49 3.84 0.40 -9.78
CA ALA A 49 4.53 1.34 -8.91
C ALA A 49 4.92 2.61 -9.66
N GLU A 50 5.43 2.50 -10.88
CA GLU A 50 5.73 3.65 -11.75
C GLU A 50 4.47 4.49 -12.04
N ARG A 51 3.33 3.84 -12.31
CA ARG A 51 2.05 4.54 -12.48
C ARG A 51 1.64 5.30 -11.22
N LEU A 52 1.66 4.65 -10.06
CA LEU A 52 1.25 5.25 -8.79
C LEU A 52 2.22 6.35 -8.34
N TRP A 53 3.52 6.21 -8.53
CA TRP A 53 4.47 7.30 -8.26
C TRP A 53 4.19 8.52 -9.12
N ASN A 54 3.88 8.34 -10.41
CA ASN A 54 3.52 9.45 -11.28
C ASN A 54 2.20 10.12 -10.84
N GLU A 55 1.18 9.33 -10.52
CA GLU A 55 -0.13 9.83 -10.09
C GLU A 55 -0.07 10.60 -8.77
N PHE A 56 0.81 10.19 -7.84
CA PHE A 56 1.04 10.85 -6.56
C PHE A 56 2.21 11.87 -6.59
N TYR A 57 2.74 12.20 -7.77
CA TYR A 57 3.84 13.16 -7.96
C TYR A 57 5.12 12.83 -7.16
N ILE A 58 5.43 11.55 -7.00
CA ILE A 58 6.61 11.03 -6.28
C ILE A 58 7.79 10.87 -7.25
N THR A 59 8.49 11.96 -7.52
CA THR A 59 9.61 11.98 -8.49
C THR A 59 10.84 11.18 -8.06
N THR A 60 11.02 10.97 -6.74
CA THR A 60 12.14 10.18 -6.20
C THR A 60 11.98 8.68 -6.43
N ARG A 61 10.74 8.19 -6.62
CA ARG A 61 10.42 6.76 -6.80
C ARG A 61 11.02 5.86 -5.71
N THR A 62 10.99 6.35 -4.47
CA THR A 62 11.50 5.67 -3.27
C THR A 62 10.69 6.11 -2.03
N GLY A 63 10.65 5.28 -0.99
CA GLY A 63 10.06 5.65 0.31
C GLY A 63 8.53 5.84 0.29
N PHE A 64 7.86 5.17 -0.65
CA PHE A 64 6.41 5.21 -0.83
C PHE A 64 5.82 3.85 -0.47
N HIS A 65 4.68 3.87 0.22
CA HIS A 65 4.02 2.68 0.77
C HIS A 65 2.52 2.90 0.79
N PHE A 66 1.74 1.83 0.96
CA PHE A 66 0.28 1.95 1.07
C PHE A 66 -0.18 2.67 2.35
N HIS A 67 0.72 2.94 3.30
CA HIS A 67 0.41 3.50 4.63
C HIS A 67 -0.67 2.69 5.38
N ASN A 68 -0.81 1.42 5.03
CA ASN A 68 -1.74 0.48 5.63
C ASN A 68 -1.10 -0.91 5.58
N THR A 69 -0.70 -1.41 6.75
CA THR A 69 0.02 -2.68 6.89
C THR A 69 -0.74 -3.86 6.29
N TYR A 70 -2.07 -3.87 6.37
CA TYR A 70 -2.87 -4.98 5.85
C TYR A 70 -2.92 -4.97 4.32
N VAL A 71 -3.03 -3.78 3.71
CA VAL A 71 -2.97 -3.63 2.24
C VAL A 71 -1.58 -3.97 1.73
N GLU A 72 -0.53 -3.47 2.39
CA GLU A 72 0.86 -3.79 2.05
C GLU A 72 1.10 -5.31 2.09
N ALA A 73 0.67 -5.96 3.17
CA ALA A 73 0.78 -7.41 3.32
C ALA A 73 -0.01 -8.18 2.25
N LEU A 74 -1.23 -7.74 1.93
CA LEU A 74 -2.04 -8.35 0.88
C LEU A 74 -1.37 -8.25 -0.50
N VAL A 75 -0.77 -7.10 -0.82
CA VAL A 75 -0.11 -6.89 -2.12
C VAL A 75 1.18 -7.70 -2.22
N GLU A 76 2.04 -7.62 -1.21
CA GLU A 76 3.36 -8.23 -1.27
C GLU A 76 3.34 -9.73 -0.97
N LEU A 77 2.46 -10.18 -0.07
CA LEU A 77 2.46 -11.53 0.48
C LEU A 77 1.12 -12.27 0.33
N GLY A 78 0.12 -11.63 -0.29
CA GLY A 78 -1.21 -12.20 -0.47
C GLY A 78 -1.99 -12.38 0.83
N PHE A 79 -3.09 -13.11 0.74
CA PHE A 79 -3.88 -13.51 1.91
C PHE A 79 -3.07 -14.35 2.90
N THR A 80 -2.05 -15.10 2.44
CA THR A 80 -1.16 -15.82 3.35
C THR A 80 -0.47 -14.87 4.32
N GLY A 81 0.20 -13.82 3.82
CA GLY A 81 0.87 -12.85 4.70
C GLY A 81 -0.11 -12.04 5.55
N ALA A 82 -1.24 -11.62 4.97
CA ALA A 82 -2.26 -10.85 5.69
C ALA A 82 -2.87 -11.63 6.87
N VAL A 83 -3.15 -12.92 6.69
CA VAL A 83 -3.63 -13.82 7.77
C VAL A 83 -2.55 -13.97 8.84
N LEU A 84 -1.29 -14.22 8.46
CA LEU A 84 -0.21 -14.39 9.43
C LEU A 84 -0.01 -13.14 10.30
N ILE A 85 0.01 -11.94 9.71
CA ILE A 85 0.11 -10.69 10.48
C ILE A 85 -1.09 -10.52 11.40
N SER A 86 -2.30 -10.80 10.91
CA SER A 86 -3.53 -10.69 11.73
C SER A 86 -3.49 -11.65 12.93
N LEU A 87 -3.02 -12.88 12.72
CA LEU A 87 -2.86 -13.87 13.80
C LEU A 87 -1.80 -13.45 14.83
N ILE A 88 -0.67 -12.88 14.39
CA ILE A 88 0.37 -12.36 15.29
C ILE A 88 -0.19 -11.22 16.14
N MET A 89 -0.91 -10.27 15.52
CA MET A 89 -1.53 -9.16 16.24
C MET A 89 -2.56 -9.66 17.26
N LEU A 90 -3.43 -10.60 16.87
CA LEU A 90 -4.43 -11.19 17.76
C LEU A 90 -3.78 -11.95 18.93
N ARG A 91 -2.80 -12.80 18.66
CA ARG A 91 -2.06 -13.55 19.69
C ARG A 91 -1.32 -12.62 20.65
N THR A 92 -0.78 -11.52 20.15
CA THR A 92 -0.09 -10.52 20.99
C THR A 92 -1.09 -9.83 21.91
N LEU A 93 -2.22 -9.38 21.36
CA LEU A 93 -3.28 -8.75 22.14
C LEU A 93 -3.81 -9.68 23.25
N LEU A 94 -4.15 -10.93 22.90
CA LEU A 94 -4.70 -11.91 23.86
C LEU A 94 -3.68 -12.39 24.89
N GLY A 95 -2.38 -12.39 24.55
CA GLY A 95 -1.32 -12.79 25.48
C GLY A 95 -0.96 -11.73 26.53
N HIS A 96 -1.56 -10.54 26.45
CA HIS A 96 -1.35 -9.43 27.38
C HIS A 96 -2.60 -9.10 28.24
N ILE A 97 -3.68 -9.86 28.06
CA ILE A 97 -4.87 -9.84 28.93
C ILE A 97 -4.71 -10.94 29.98
#